data_AF-A0A7X5Y961-F1
#
_entry.id   AF-A0A7X5Y961-F1
#
_cell.length_a   1.000
_cell.length_b   1.000
_cell.length_c   1.000
_cell.angle_alpha   90.00
_cell.angle_beta   90.00
_cell.angle_gamma   90.00
#
_symmetry.space_group_name_H-M   'P 1'
#
loop_
_entity.id
_entity.type
_entity.pdbx_description
1 polymer ?
#
loop_
_entity_poly.entity_id
_entity_poly.type
_entity_poly.pdbx_seq_one_letter_code
_entity_poly.pdbx_strand_id
1 'polypeptide(L)'
;MNTFKPEIQELLKAVEKKYSQNLRTTTDFDVFSLHLKLQLDVSISTSTLKRLWGYVKDKHKPRNQTLDSLAQYIGFFNFNEFCAYLKDNSLCNSSFFVTKQIQTRNLSAGEEIEIGWSPNRYLHLQYQGDSWFEVVEAQHSKLVQGDRFEAVSFLMGQPLSLGYVLRDNQKTPPFIAGRNGGLTLINRIHAK
;
A
#
# COMPACT_ATOMS: atom_id res chain seq x y z
N MET A 1 9.48 17.75 -16.99
CA MET A 1 8.48 17.19 -16.05
C MET A 1 8.13 15.78 -16.50
N ASN A 2 8.30 14.78 -15.63
CA ASN A 2 8.11 13.35 -15.90
C ASN A 2 6.72 12.93 -15.43
N THR A 3 5.72 13.07 -16.29
CA THR A 3 4.29 13.15 -15.92
C THR A 3 3.54 11.80 -15.90
N PHE A 4 4.18 10.63 -15.90
CA PHE A 4 3.46 9.37 -16.14
C PHE A 4 3.82 8.18 -15.22
N LYS A 5 4.45 8.40 -14.06
CA LYS A 5 4.86 7.27 -13.20
C LYS A 5 3.69 6.41 -12.69
N PRO A 6 2.61 6.96 -12.11
CA PRO A 6 1.49 6.13 -11.63
C PRO A 6 0.69 5.51 -12.77
N GLU A 7 0.45 6.24 -13.86
CA GLU A 7 -0.30 5.75 -15.03
C GLU A 7 0.43 4.60 -15.74
N ILE A 8 1.76 4.67 -15.84
CA ILE A 8 2.55 3.54 -16.33
C ILE A 8 2.37 2.33 -15.41
N GLN A 9 2.43 2.48 -14.08
CA GLN A 9 2.23 1.35 -13.17
C GLN A 9 0.83 0.73 -13.32
N GLU A 10 -0.22 1.54 -13.47
CA GLU A 10 -1.58 1.05 -13.73
C GLU A 10 -1.68 0.35 -15.10
N LEU A 11 -1.00 0.84 -16.13
CA LEU A 11 -0.89 0.16 -17.43
C LEU A 11 -0.25 -1.21 -17.29
N LEU A 12 0.89 -1.31 -16.59
CA LEU A 12 1.59 -2.59 -16.39
C LEU A 12 0.70 -3.59 -15.62
N LYS A 13 0.01 -3.17 -14.56
CA LYS A 13 -0.94 -4.02 -13.83
C LYS A 13 -2.09 -4.50 -14.71
N ALA A 14 -2.65 -3.61 -15.54
CA ALA A 14 -3.72 -3.97 -16.47
C ALA A 14 -3.25 -4.99 -17.52
N VAL A 15 -2.02 -4.85 -18.02
CA VAL A 15 -1.39 -5.80 -18.93
C VAL A 15 -1.20 -7.17 -18.26
N GLU A 16 -0.68 -7.22 -17.03
CA GLU A 16 -0.54 -8.47 -16.27
C GLU A 16 -1.89 -9.14 -16.01
N LYS A 17 -2.91 -8.36 -15.67
CA LYS A 17 -4.28 -8.86 -15.48
C LYS A 17 -4.82 -9.49 -16.77
N LYS A 18 -4.62 -8.85 -17.94
CA LYS A 18 -5.04 -9.41 -19.22
C LYS A 18 -4.23 -10.66 -19.59
N TYR A 19 -2.93 -10.66 -19.34
CA TYR A 19 -2.05 -11.79 -19.64
C TYR A 19 -2.28 -13.00 -18.69
N SER A 20 -2.88 -12.79 -17.52
CA SER A 20 -3.19 -13.82 -16.53
C SER A 20 -1.97 -14.59 -15.99
N GLN A 21 -0.76 -14.02 -16.13
CA GLN A 21 0.49 -14.55 -15.57
C GLN A 21 1.34 -13.41 -14.99
N ASN A 22 2.12 -13.73 -13.95
CA ASN A 22 3.05 -12.76 -13.34
C ASN A 22 4.40 -12.82 -14.07
N LEU A 23 4.94 -11.68 -14.47
CA LEU A 23 6.25 -11.61 -15.12
C LEU A 23 7.36 -11.47 -14.06
N ARG A 24 7.94 -12.61 -13.61
CA ARG A 24 8.90 -12.62 -12.49
C ARG A 24 10.30 -13.08 -12.87
N THR A 25 10.40 -13.90 -13.91
CA THR A 25 11.66 -14.50 -14.38
C THR A 25 12.03 -14.00 -15.76
N THR A 26 13.30 -14.18 -16.16
CA THR A 26 13.75 -13.86 -17.52
C THR A 26 12.91 -14.60 -18.57
N THR A 27 12.62 -15.88 -18.34
CA THR A 27 11.80 -16.70 -19.23
C THR A 27 10.40 -16.13 -19.41
N ASP A 28 9.77 -15.62 -18.34
CA ASP A 28 8.44 -15.02 -18.41
C ASP A 28 8.44 -13.81 -19.35
N PHE A 29 9.48 -12.96 -19.28
CA PHE A 29 9.63 -11.82 -20.20
C PHE A 29 9.89 -12.24 -21.64
N ASP A 30 10.62 -13.34 -21.86
CA ASP A 30 10.89 -13.88 -23.19
C ASP A 30 9.60 -14.43 -23.83
N VAL A 31 8.83 -15.20 -23.07
CA VAL A 31 7.53 -15.72 -23.50
C VAL A 31 6.55 -14.58 -23.74
N PHE A 32 6.51 -13.57 -22.87
CA PHE A 32 5.61 -12.44 -23.03
C PHE A 32 5.98 -11.55 -24.25
N SER A 33 7.27 -11.34 -24.51
CA SER A 33 7.73 -10.66 -25.73
C SER A 33 7.25 -11.38 -26.99
N LEU A 34 7.36 -12.71 -27.02
CA LEU A 34 6.86 -13.52 -28.13
C LEU A 34 5.33 -13.43 -28.24
N HIS A 35 4.62 -13.47 -27.12
CA HIS A 35 3.17 -13.35 -27.07
C HIS A 35 2.67 -12.03 -27.66
N LEU A 36 3.28 -10.91 -27.28
CA LEU A 36 2.95 -9.58 -27.82
C LEU A 36 3.16 -9.53 -29.35
N LYS A 37 4.25 -10.15 -29.84
CA LYS A 37 4.51 -10.24 -31.27
C LYS A 37 3.45 -11.05 -32.00
N LEU A 38 3.02 -12.17 -31.44
CA LEU A 38 1.98 -13.02 -32.06
C LEU A 38 0.58 -12.38 -32.03
N GLN A 39 0.27 -11.58 -31.02
CA GLN A 39 -1.06 -10.98 -30.86
C GLN A 39 -1.23 -9.64 -31.58
N LEU A 40 -0.20 -8.80 -31.62
CA LEU A 40 -0.28 -7.42 -32.13
C LEU A 40 0.66 -7.13 -33.30
N ASP A 41 1.48 -8.10 -33.72
CA ASP A 41 2.59 -7.90 -34.66
C ASP A 41 3.61 -6.84 -34.20
N VAL A 42 3.64 -6.55 -32.90
CA VAL A 42 4.58 -5.59 -32.30
C VAL A 42 5.76 -6.34 -31.67
N SER A 43 6.98 -5.95 -32.04
CA SER A 43 8.20 -6.46 -31.41
C SER A 43 8.67 -5.54 -30.28
N ILE A 44 8.39 -5.92 -29.03
CA ILE A 44 9.01 -5.31 -27.83
C ILE A 44 10.07 -6.26 -27.31
N SER A 45 11.33 -5.82 -27.25
CA SER A 45 12.42 -6.67 -26.76
C SER A 45 12.27 -7.00 -25.27
N THR A 46 12.74 -8.19 -24.90
CA THR A 46 12.68 -8.74 -23.53
C THR A 46 13.44 -7.85 -22.55
N SER A 47 14.56 -7.27 -22.99
CA SER A 47 15.30 -6.25 -22.25
C SER A 47 14.52 -4.97 -22.01
N THR A 48 13.61 -4.58 -22.90
CA THR A 48 12.74 -3.40 -22.72
C THR A 48 11.62 -3.69 -21.72
N LEU A 49 11.01 -4.88 -21.77
CA LEU A 49 10.00 -5.32 -20.81
C LEU A 49 10.58 -5.44 -19.39
N LYS A 50 11.75 -6.06 -19.25
CA LYS A 50 12.46 -6.16 -17.96
C LYS A 50 12.70 -4.80 -17.30
N ARG A 51 13.02 -3.77 -18.10
CA ARG A 51 13.24 -2.42 -17.59
C ARG A 51 11.93 -1.72 -17.20
N LEU A 52 10.88 -1.90 -18.00
CA LEU A 52 9.54 -1.40 -17.70
C LEU A 52 8.99 -1.96 -16.39
N TRP A 53 9.17 -3.26 -16.15
CA TRP A 53 8.76 -3.95 -14.93
C TRP A 53 9.74 -3.77 -13.75
N GLY A 54 10.81 -3.00 -13.92
CA GLY A 54 11.80 -2.76 -12.86
C GLY A 54 12.67 -3.96 -12.50
N TYR A 55 12.65 -5.03 -13.29
CA TYR A 55 13.54 -6.20 -13.14
C TYR A 55 15.01 -5.82 -13.34
N VAL A 56 15.29 -4.85 -14.23
CA VAL A 56 16.62 -4.23 -14.40
C VAL A 56 16.51 -2.73 -14.11
N LYS A 57 17.46 -2.18 -13.35
CA LYS A 57 17.56 -0.74 -13.10
C LYS A 57 17.90 -0.02 -14.41
N ASP A 58 17.00 0.81 -14.90
CA ASP A 58 17.26 1.75 -15.99
C ASP A 58 16.84 3.17 -15.58
N LYS A 59 17.64 4.15 -15.98
CA LYS A 59 17.38 5.59 -15.77
C LYS A 59 16.64 6.21 -16.97
N HIS A 60 16.52 5.49 -18.09
CA HIS A 60 15.87 6.00 -19.29
C HIS A 60 14.34 5.97 -19.21
N LYS A 61 13.72 7.03 -19.73
CA LYS A 61 12.26 7.11 -19.88
C LYS A 61 11.81 6.09 -20.93
N PRO A 62 10.75 5.29 -20.67
CA PRO A 62 10.23 4.38 -21.67
C PRO A 62 9.76 5.15 -22.90
N ARG A 63 9.98 4.56 -24.08
CA ARG A 63 9.53 5.14 -25.35
C ARG A 63 8.00 5.13 -25.41
N ASN A 64 7.41 6.24 -25.86
CA ASN A 64 5.95 6.35 -26.00
C ASN A 64 5.37 5.21 -26.85
N GLN A 65 6.03 4.84 -27.96
CA GLN A 65 5.61 3.72 -28.80
C GLN A 65 5.46 2.39 -28.04
N THR A 66 6.34 2.12 -27.07
CA THR A 66 6.25 0.91 -26.24
C THR A 66 5.03 0.97 -25.32
N LEU A 67 4.73 2.15 -24.77
CA LEU A 67 3.53 2.34 -23.94
C LEU A 67 2.24 2.25 -24.78
N ASP A 68 2.24 2.82 -25.98
CA ASP A 68 1.11 2.74 -26.91
C ASP A 68 0.82 1.30 -27.31
N SER A 69 1.86 0.51 -27.58
CA SER A 69 1.72 -0.92 -27.90
C SER A 69 1.14 -1.72 -26.75
N LEU A 70 1.53 -1.41 -25.50
CA LEU A 70 0.97 -2.04 -24.31
C LEU A 70 -0.48 -1.58 -24.06
N ALA A 71 -0.81 -0.32 -24.35
CA ALA A 71 -2.18 0.18 -24.29
C ALA A 71 -3.07 -0.52 -25.33
N GLN A 72 -2.58 -0.71 -26.55
CA GLN A 72 -3.25 -1.51 -27.59
C GLN A 72 -3.46 -2.95 -27.16
N TYR A 73 -2.46 -3.54 -26.50
CA TYR A 73 -2.62 -4.88 -25.93
C TYR A 73 -3.79 -4.97 -24.97
N ILE A 74 -4.05 -3.96 -24.12
CA ILE A 74 -5.19 -3.96 -23.21
C ILE A 74 -6.49 -3.39 -23.82
N GLY A 75 -6.49 -3.02 -25.10
CA GLY A 75 -7.68 -2.61 -25.85
C GLY A 75 -7.88 -1.10 -26.03
N PHE A 76 -6.87 -0.28 -25.72
CA PHE A 76 -6.88 1.17 -25.95
C PHE A 76 -6.05 1.53 -27.18
N PHE A 77 -6.45 2.53 -27.96
CA PHE A 77 -5.74 2.97 -29.16
C PHE A 77 -4.31 3.43 -28.88
N ASN A 78 -4.10 4.16 -27.78
CA ASN A 78 -2.78 4.61 -27.35
C ASN A 78 -2.72 4.86 -25.84
N PHE A 79 -1.54 5.17 -25.33
CA PHE A 79 -1.34 5.40 -23.90
C PHE A 79 -2.07 6.64 -23.38
N ASN A 80 -2.26 7.66 -24.21
CA ASN A 80 -3.00 8.87 -23.81
C ASN A 80 -4.49 8.59 -23.60
N GLU A 81 -5.10 7.75 -24.44
CA GLU A 81 -6.49 7.31 -24.26
C GLU A 81 -6.64 6.51 -22.96
N PHE A 82 -5.70 5.61 -22.66
CA PHE A 82 -5.68 4.91 -21.37
C PHE A 82 -5.56 5.89 -20.18
N CYS A 83 -4.72 6.93 -20.29
CA CYS A 83 -4.62 7.95 -19.26
C CYS A 83 -5.89 8.79 -19.11
N ALA A 84 -6.59 9.10 -20.21
CA ALA A 84 -7.89 9.78 -20.17
C ALA A 84 -8.94 8.90 -19.49
N TYR A 85 -8.99 7.61 -19.85
CA TYR A 85 -9.83 6.62 -19.19
C TYR A 85 -9.56 6.56 -17.68
N LEU A 86 -8.29 6.56 -17.24
CA LEU A 86 -7.95 6.57 -15.81
C LEU A 86 -8.44 7.83 -15.08
N LYS A 87 -8.53 8.97 -15.76
CA LYS A 87 -9.06 10.22 -15.16
C LYS A 87 -10.58 10.14 -15.01
N ASP A 88 -11.27 9.77 -16.07
CA ASP A 88 -12.74 9.79 -16.13
C ASP A 88 -13.38 8.60 -15.40
N ASN A 89 -12.74 7.42 -15.46
CA ASN A 89 -13.11 6.22 -14.71
C ASN A 89 -12.26 6.05 -13.44
N SER A 90 -11.66 7.14 -12.93
CA SER A 90 -11.17 7.11 -11.56
C SER A 90 -12.38 6.90 -10.65
N LEU A 91 -12.68 5.63 -10.37
CA LEU A 91 -13.18 5.22 -9.07
C LEU A 91 -12.30 5.99 -8.08
N CYS A 92 -12.81 7.07 -7.51
CA CYS A 92 -12.03 7.99 -6.69
C CYS A 92 -11.38 7.19 -5.55
N ASN A 93 -10.17 6.68 -5.78
CA ASN A 93 -9.42 5.87 -4.82
C ASN A 93 -8.85 6.75 -3.70
N SER A 94 -9.12 8.05 -3.77
CA SER A 94 -8.88 9.05 -2.75
C SER A 94 -10.15 9.85 -2.55
N SER A 95 -10.74 9.75 -1.37
CA SER A 95 -11.79 10.65 -0.90
C SER A 95 -11.39 11.18 0.47
N PHE A 96 -11.73 12.43 0.75
CA PHE A 96 -11.72 12.89 2.13
C PHE A 96 -12.85 12.19 2.87
N PHE A 97 -12.54 11.59 4.01
CA PHE A 97 -13.54 10.97 4.87
C PHE A 97 -13.37 11.49 6.30
N VAL A 98 -14.50 11.60 6.99
CA VAL A 98 -14.54 12.00 8.39
C VAL A 98 -14.77 10.75 9.22
N THR A 99 -13.89 10.48 10.17
CA THR A 99 -14.05 9.38 11.13
C THR A 99 -13.62 9.83 12.51
N LYS A 100 -14.08 9.13 13.54
CA LYS A 100 -13.56 9.31 14.91
C LYS A 100 -12.07 9.02 14.90
N GLN A 101 -11.28 9.93 15.45
CA GLN A 101 -9.83 9.80 15.48
C GLN A 101 -9.22 10.31 16.77
N ILE A 102 -8.09 9.73 17.15
CA ILE A 102 -7.17 10.30 18.12
C ILE A 102 -5.89 10.68 17.39
N GLN A 103 -5.49 11.93 17.51
CA GLN A 103 -4.21 12.43 16.99
C GLN A 103 -3.27 12.65 18.15
N THR A 104 -2.03 12.16 18.02
CA THR A 104 -1.01 12.28 19.07
C THR A 104 -0.69 13.71 19.48
N ARG A 105 -0.71 14.64 18.53
CA ARG A 105 -0.54 16.08 18.80
C ARG A 105 -1.56 16.66 19.80
N ASN A 106 -2.67 15.95 20.03
CA ASN A 106 -3.71 16.33 20.97
C ASN A 106 -3.66 15.52 22.28
N LEU A 107 -2.57 14.78 22.53
CA LEU A 107 -2.34 13.99 23.74
C LEU A 107 -1.15 14.57 24.51
N SER A 108 -1.27 14.58 25.84
CA SER A 108 -0.17 14.88 26.76
C SER A 108 0.46 13.58 27.26
N ALA A 109 1.78 13.56 27.47
CA ALA A 109 2.45 12.38 28.03
C ALA A 109 1.80 11.95 29.35
N GLY A 110 1.57 10.65 29.51
CA GLY A 110 0.80 10.05 30.59
C GLY A 110 -0.69 9.85 30.27
N GLU A 111 -1.25 10.46 29.21
CA GLU A 111 -2.62 10.17 28.79
C GLU A 111 -2.74 8.73 28.30
N GLU A 112 -3.85 8.09 28.69
CA GLU A 112 -4.16 6.72 28.35
C GLU A 112 -5.26 6.65 27.30
N ILE A 113 -5.14 5.71 26.38
CA ILE A 113 -6.13 5.43 25.35
C ILE A 113 -6.38 3.93 25.27
N GLU A 114 -7.58 3.58 24.82
CA GLU A 114 -7.92 2.21 24.48
C GLU A 114 -8.20 2.09 22.99
N ILE A 115 -7.75 0.97 22.42
CA ILE A 115 -8.07 0.59 21.06
C ILE A 115 -8.50 -0.87 20.99
N GLY A 116 -9.34 -1.20 20.01
CA GLY A 116 -9.81 -2.57 19.83
C GLY A 116 -10.14 -2.89 18.39
N TRP A 117 -10.09 -4.16 18.03
CA TRP A 117 -10.41 -4.66 16.69
C TRP A 117 -10.79 -6.15 16.68
N SER A 118 -11.36 -6.60 15.56
CA SER A 118 -11.86 -7.96 15.42
C SER A 118 -10.76 -9.04 15.23
N PRO A 119 -10.99 -10.29 15.68
CA PRO A 119 -11.95 -10.67 16.71
C PRO A 119 -11.41 -10.37 18.12
N ASN A 120 -12.25 -9.71 18.94
CA ASN A 120 -12.10 -9.55 20.39
C ASN A 120 -10.72 -9.09 20.90
N ARG A 121 -10.00 -8.28 20.10
CA ARG A 121 -8.69 -7.75 20.49
C ARG A 121 -8.84 -6.39 21.11
N TYR A 122 -8.10 -6.17 22.19
CA TYR A 122 -8.12 -4.95 22.94
C TYR A 122 -6.70 -4.61 23.40
N LEU A 123 -6.37 -3.32 23.36
CA LEU A 123 -5.16 -2.77 23.95
C LEU A 123 -5.51 -1.53 24.76
N HIS A 124 -4.92 -1.46 25.95
CA HIS A 124 -4.79 -0.25 26.73
C HIS A 124 -3.36 0.28 26.51
N LEU A 125 -3.26 1.53 26.07
CA LEU A 125 -2.01 2.18 25.71
C LEU A 125 -1.82 3.45 26.53
N GLN A 126 -0.59 3.69 26.99
CA GLN A 126 -0.20 4.95 27.61
C GLN A 126 0.72 5.72 26.66
N TYR A 127 0.40 6.99 26.44
CA TYR A 127 1.19 7.88 25.62
C TYR A 127 2.44 8.36 26.36
N GLN A 128 3.62 8.11 25.80
CA GLN A 128 4.91 8.44 26.43
C GLN A 128 5.50 9.78 25.94
N GLY A 129 4.83 10.47 25.01
CA GLY A 129 5.39 11.61 24.29
C GLY A 129 6.02 11.20 22.96
N ASP A 130 6.34 12.18 22.10
CA ASP A 130 7.02 11.98 20.81
C ASP A 130 6.41 10.87 19.93
N SER A 131 5.08 10.78 19.88
CA SER A 131 4.35 9.73 19.15
C SER A 131 4.56 8.29 19.63
N TRP A 132 5.20 8.10 20.79
CA TRP A 132 5.40 6.79 21.41
C TRP A 132 4.24 6.38 22.30
N PHE A 133 3.88 5.11 22.18
CA PHE A 133 2.92 4.44 23.04
C PHE A 133 3.56 3.22 23.68
N GLU A 134 3.23 2.98 24.93
CA GLU A 134 3.51 1.75 25.65
C GLU A 134 2.22 0.96 25.87
N VAL A 135 2.26 -0.35 25.64
CA VAL A 135 1.13 -1.23 25.91
C VAL A 135 1.07 -1.49 27.42
N VAL A 136 0.05 -0.94 28.06
CA VAL A 136 -0.24 -1.14 29.50
C VAL A 136 -0.99 -2.45 29.72
N GLU A 137 -1.93 -2.77 28.83
CA GLU A 137 -2.71 -4.00 28.90
C GLU A 137 -2.99 -4.52 27.49
N ALA A 138 -2.99 -5.84 27.32
CA ALA A 138 -3.34 -6.48 26.07
C ALA A 138 -4.26 -7.68 26.29
N GLN A 139 -5.36 -7.74 25.53
CA GLN A 139 -6.27 -8.89 25.54
C GLN A 139 -6.44 -9.43 24.11
N HIS A 140 -6.22 -10.74 23.95
CA HIS A 140 -6.33 -11.48 22.67
C HIS A 140 -5.52 -10.88 21.50
N SER A 141 -4.49 -10.08 21.81
CA SER A 141 -3.62 -9.43 20.84
C SER A 141 -2.32 -10.20 20.63
N LYS A 142 -1.65 -9.92 19.50
CA LYS A 142 -0.25 -10.34 19.28
C LYS A 142 0.75 -9.41 19.99
N LEU A 143 0.30 -8.18 20.28
CA LEU A 143 1.02 -7.25 21.12
C LEU A 143 0.81 -7.65 22.58
N VAL A 144 1.85 -7.47 23.39
CA VAL A 144 1.88 -7.84 24.80
C VAL A 144 2.18 -6.60 25.64
N GLN A 145 1.87 -6.68 26.93
CA GLN A 145 2.21 -5.63 27.89
C GLN A 145 3.72 -5.33 27.86
N GLY A 146 4.08 -4.05 27.90
CA GLY A 146 5.46 -3.56 27.80
C GLY A 146 5.95 -3.35 26.37
N ASP A 147 5.23 -3.81 25.34
CA ASP A 147 5.55 -3.48 23.95
C ASP A 147 5.47 -1.95 23.74
N ARG A 148 6.40 -1.40 22.96
CA ARG A 148 6.40 0.03 22.59
C ARG A 148 6.37 0.22 21.10
N PHE A 149 5.61 1.20 20.62
CA PHE A 149 5.55 1.51 19.19
C PHE A 149 5.24 2.99 18.96
N GLU A 150 5.56 3.45 17.75
CA GLU A 150 5.25 4.79 17.29
C GLU A 150 3.94 4.77 16.48
N ALA A 151 3.04 5.71 16.76
CA ALA A 151 1.83 5.93 15.98
C ALA A 151 1.44 7.40 16.04
N VAL A 152 1.21 8.04 14.89
CA VAL A 152 0.82 9.46 14.85
C VAL A 152 -0.68 9.69 15.04
N SER A 153 -1.51 8.71 14.67
CA SER A 153 -2.97 8.79 14.76
C SER A 153 -3.61 7.41 14.79
N PHE A 154 -4.77 7.33 15.44
CA PHE A 154 -5.67 6.18 15.41
C PHE A 154 -6.97 6.61 14.76
N LEU A 155 -7.38 5.91 13.70
CA LEU A 155 -8.55 6.24 12.89
C LEU A 155 -9.58 5.11 12.97
N MET A 156 -10.81 5.44 13.37
CA MET A 156 -11.88 4.45 13.51
C MET A 156 -12.25 3.88 12.13
N GLY A 157 -12.39 2.56 12.05
CA GLY A 157 -12.64 1.81 10.83
C GLY A 157 -11.42 1.62 9.92
N GLN A 158 -10.25 2.12 10.28
CA GLN A 158 -9.02 1.95 9.49
C GLN A 158 -8.03 1.03 10.21
N PRO A 159 -7.21 0.25 9.46
CA PRO A 159 -6.15 -0.55 10.06
C PRO A 159 -5.07 0.33 10.69
N LEU A 160 -4.54 -0.12 11.83
CA LEU A 160 -3.35 0.49 12.43
C LEU A 160 -2.12 -0.24 11.90
N SER A 161 -1.31 0.45 11.11
CA SER A 161 -0.07 -0.10 10.55
C SER A 161 1.13 0.42 11.34
N LEU A 162 1.91 -0.51 11.88
CA LEU A 162 3.12 -0.23 12.67
C LEU A 162 4.33 -0.75 11.89
N GLY A 163 5.32 0.13 11.67
CA GLY A 163 6.55 -0.24 10.96
C GLY A 163 7.35 -1.32 11.71
N TYR A 164 7.34 -1.27 13.04
CA TYR A 164 7.84 -2.28 13.95
C TYR A 164 7.25 -2.04 15.34
N VAL A 165 7.43 -3.01 16.23
CA VAL A 165 7.18 -2.90 17.67
C VAL A 165 8.49 -3.19 18.39
N LEU A 166 8.80 -2.44 19.43
CA LEU A 166 9.90 -2.71 20.34
C LEU A 166 9.41 -3.67 21.43
N ARG A 167 9.97 -4.87 21.43
CA ARG A 167 9.78 -5.89 22.45
C ARG A 167 11.15 -6.30 22.96
N ASP A 168 11.40 -6.14 24.26
CA ASP A 168 12.69 -6.48 24.88
C ASP A 168 13.90 -5.87 24.15
N ASN A 169 13.80 -4.60 23.76
CA ASN A 169 14.79 -3.87 22.93
C ASN A 169 15.05 -4.44 21.53
N GLN A 170 14.23 -5.37 21.04
CA GLN A 170 14.28 -5.91 19.69
C GLN A 170 13.11 -5.39 18.85
N LYS A 171 13.37 -5.14 17.56
CA LYS A 171 12.34 -4.73 16.61
C LYS A 171 11.66 -5.95 16.02
N THR A 172 10.34 -6.02 16.12
CA THR A 172 9.55 -7.02 15.41
C THR A 172 9.47 -6.70 13.90
N PRO A 173 9.08 -7.67 13.06
CA PRO A 173 8.56 -7.36 11.73
C PRO A 173 7.37 -6.39 11.79
N PRO A 174 7.03 -5.71 10.68
CA PRO A 174 5.88 -4.82 10.62
C PRO A 174 4.59 -5.52 11.05
N PHE A 175 3.79 -4.80 11.83
CA PHE A 175 2.54 -5.29 12.38
C PHE A 175 1.37 -4.46 11.86
N ILE A 176 0.23 -5.11 11.64
CA ILE A 176 -1.00 -4.44 11.26
C ILE A 176 -2.15 -4.94 12.13
N ALA A 177 -2.70 -4.04 12.94
CA ALA A 177 -3.91 -4.26 13.71
C ALA A 177 -5.14 -3.92 12.85
N GLY A 178 -6.20 -4.72 12.97
CA GLY A 178 -7.42 -4.52 12.19
C GLY A 178 -7.25 -4.63 10.67
N ARG A 179 -6.35 -5.50 10.16
CA ARG A 179 -6.10 -5.64 8.70
C ARG A 179 -7.39 -5.72 7.88
N ASN A 180 -8.35 -6.50 8.36
CA ASN A 180 -9.67 -6.66 7.76
C ASN A 180 -10.70 -6.04 8.70
N GLY A 181 -11.15 -4.81 8.40
CA GLY A 181 -12.20 -4.10 9.15
C GLY A 181 -11.75 -2.94 10.04
N GLY A 182 -10.44 -2.75 10.20
CA GLY A 182 -9.86 -1.62 10.93
C GLY A 182 -10.04 -1.68 12.45
N LEU A 183 -9.76 -0.56 13.12
CA LEU A 183 -10.05 -0.36 14.54
C LEU A 183 -11.56 -0.20 14.75
N THR A 184 -12.11 -0.93 15.71
CA THR A 184 -13.53 -0.90 16.08
C THR A 184 -13.79 -0.23 17.43
N LEU A 185 -12.72 0.14 18.15
CA LEU A 185 -12.76 0.88 19.40
C LEU A 185 -11.58 1.84 19.41
N ILE A 186 -11.84 3.10 19.78
CA ILE A 186 -10.83 4.14 20.03
C ILE A 186 -11.43 5.10 21.05
N ASN A 187 -10.89 5.16 22.27
CA ASN A 187 -11.29 6.14 23.30
C ASN A 187 -10.08 6.65 24.06
N ARG A 188 -10.21 7.86 24.63
CA ARG A 188 -9.32 8.32 25.70
C ARG A 188 -9.86 7.80 27.02
N ILE A 189 -8.97 7.31 27.88
CA ILE A 189 -9.30 6.92 29.24
C ILE A 189 -9.08 8.16 30.09
N HIS A 190 -10.18 8.74 30.56
CA HIS A 190 -10.10 9.80 31.56
C HIS A 190 -9.97 9.15 32.94
N ALA A 191 -8.86 9.42 33.62
CA ALA A 191 -8.75 9.11 35.04
C ALA A 191 -9.91 9.82 35.78
N LYS A 192 -10.62 9.06 36.61
CA LYS A 192 -11.74 9.55 37.43
C LYS A 192 -11.23 10.38 38.60
#